data_AF-A0AA97JNF9-F1
#
_entry.id   AF-A0AA97JNF9-F1
#
_cell.length_a   1.000
_cell.length_b   1.000
_cell.length_c   1.000
_cell.angle_alpha   90.00
_cell.angle_beta   90.00
_cell.angle_gamma   90.00
#
_symmetry.space_group_name_H-M   'P 1'
#
loop_
_entity.id
_entity.type
_entity.pdbx_description
1 polymer ?
#
loop_
_entity_poly.entity_id
_entity_poly.type
_entity_poly.pdbx_seq_one_letter_code
_entity_poly.pdbx_strand_id
1 'polypeptide(L)'
;MKPLLIFVLAGSLFVQPAGSLKCYTCAMQVSNSKCQGVKDCDHTAKACKTEVLSVIGVITLISKECALSCEAAFNDYTVAKRNVSCCDTEFCNFSGASGFEISYTKVALALCTSFALTFLRSGP
;
A
#
# COMPACT_ATOMS: atom_id res chain seq x y z
N MET A 1 -9.11 -13.89 -37.88
CA MET A 1 -9.08 -14.60 -36.58
C MET A 1 -7.75 -14.51 -35.82
N LYS A 2 -6.85 -13.55 -36.16
CA LYS A 2 -5.62 -13.25 -35.40
C LYS A 2 -5.70 -12.04 -34.44
N PRO A 3 -6.59 -11.03 -34.61
CA PRO A 3 -6.61 -9.90 -33.69
C PRO A 3 -7.35 -10.22 -32.37
N LEU A 4 -8.20 -11.24 -32.34
CA LEU A 4 -8.95 -11.66 -31.15
C LEU A 4 -8.07 -12.39 -30.11
N LEU A 5 -7.01 -13.06 -30.55
CA LEU A 5 -6.09 -13.77 -29.64
C LEU A 5 -5.23 -12.80 -28.81
N ILE A 6 -4.95 -11.60 -29.35
CA ILE A 6 -4.17 -10.58 -28.66
C ILE A 6 -5.00 -9.92 -27.54
N PHE A 7 -6.32 -9.77 -27.75
CA PHE A 7 -7.22 -9.19 -26.74
C PHE A 7 -7.43 -10.11 -25.53
N VAL A 8 -7.36 -11.44 -25.73
CA VAL A 8 -7.51 -12.42 -24.65
C VAL A 8 -6.25 -12.55 -23.79
N LEU A 9 -5.05 -12.35 -24.36
CA LEU A 9 -3.80 -12.38 -23.58
C LEU A 9 -3.62 -11.18 -22.65
N ALA A 10 -4.31 -10.07 -22.89
CA ALA A 10 -4.26 -8.88 -22.03
C ALA A 10 -5.16 -8.99 -20.79
N GLY A 11 -6.02 -10.01 -20.70
CA GLY A 11 -7.00 -10.19 -19.62
C GLY A 11 -6.53 -11.06 -18.45
N SER A 12 -5.33 -11.67 -18.50
CA SER A 12 -4.95 -12.74 -17.56
C SER A 12 -4.01 -12.34 -16.42
N LEU A 13 -3.62 -11.08 -16.29
CA LEU A 13 -2.73 -10.63 -15.22
C LEU A 13 -3.41 -9.73 -14.20
N PHE A 14 -4.56 -10.16 -13.68
CA PHE A 14 -5.03 -9.73 -12.35
C PHE A 14 -5.12 -10.92 -11.41
N VAL A 15 -4.10 -11.79 -11.45
CA VAL A 15 -3.83 -12.68 -10.32
C VAL A 15 -3.18 -11.80 -9.27
N GLN A 16 -4.00 -11.28 -8.34
CA GLN A 16 -3.44 -10.81 -7.06
C GLN A 16 -2.58 -11.97 -6.54
N PRO A 17 -1.30 -11.76 -6.21
CA PRO A 17 -0.47 -12.83 -5.68
C PRO A 17 -1.21 -13.43 -4.49
N ALA A 18 -1.48 -14.73 -4.52
CA ALA A 18 -1.93 -15.50 -3.35
C ALA A 18 -0.76 -15.67 -2.35
N GLY A 19 0.06 -14.62 -2.20
CA GLY A 19 1.11 -14.51 -1.22
C GLY A 19 0.54 -13.97 0.08
N SER A 20 1.16 -14.33 1.20
CA SER A 20 0.82 -13.69 2.45
C SER A 20 1.27 -12.23 2.44
N LEU A 21 0.41 -11.30 2.89
CA LEU A 21 0.72 -9.88 2.98
C LEU A 21 2.01 -9.68 3.79
N LYS A 22 2.92 -8.83 3.31
CA LYS A 22 4.13 -8.46 4.06
C LYS A 22 3.97 -7.06 4.64
N CYS A 23 4.26 -6.90 5.92
CA CYS A 23 4.17 -5.61 6.61
C CYS A 23 5.45 -5.31 7.39
N TYR A 24 5.69 -4.03 7.67
CA TYR A 24 6.57 -3.65 8.76
C TYR A 24 5.87 -3.86 10.10
N THR A 25 6.63 -4.28 11.11
CA THR A 25 6.17 -4.59 12.46
C THR A 25 7.16 -4.08 13.50
N CYS A 26 6.63 -3.56 14.60
CA CYS A 26 7.40 -3.14 15.75
C CYS A 26 6.44 -2.87 16.92
N ALA A 27 6.95 -2.88 18.14
CA ALA A 27 6.19 -2.48 19.32
C ALA A 27 6.84 -1.25 19.97
N MET A 28 6.05 -0.18 20.15
CA MET A 28 6.39 1.00 20.96
C MET A 28 7.78 1.61 20.66
N GLN A 29 8.08 1.83 19.38
CA GLN A 29 9.34 2.46 18.96
C GLN A 29 9.21 3.97 18.88
N VAL A 30 10.29 4.68 19.24
CA VAL A 30 10.33 6.16 19.26
C VAL A 30 10.66 6.78 17.90
N SER A 31 11.04 5.98 16.92
CA SER A 31 11.39 6.47 15.58
C SER A 31 11.00 5.47 14.50
N ASN A 32 10.67 5.98 13.32
CA ASN A 32 10.34 5.15 12.16
C ASN A 32 11.51 4.26 11.72
N SER A 33 12.75 4.74 11.83
CA SER A 33 13.96 3.97 11.53
C SER A 33 14.12 2.73 12.41
N LYS A 34 13.63 2.77 13.65
CA LYS A 34 13.61 1.62 14.57
C LYS A 34 12.37 0.74 14.39
N CYS A 35 11.42 1.16 13.57
CA CYS A 35 10.14 0.49 13.34
C CYS A 35 10.05 -0.06 11.91
N GLN A 36 11.05 -0.85 11.51
CA GLN A 36 11.18 -1.43 10.17
C GLN A 36 11.30 -2.97 10.20
N GLY A 37 10.77 -3.64 11.23
CA GLY A 37 10.81 -5.09 11.33
C GLY A 37 9.95 -5.75 10.27
N VAL A 38 10.55 -6.35 9.24
CA VAL A 38 9.80 -7.04 8.18
C VAL A 38 9.17 -8.33 8.71
N LYS A 39 7.89 -8.54 8.40
CA LYS A 39 7.17 -9.77 8.74
C LYS A 39 6.26 -10.21 7.60
N ASP A 40 6.34 -11.48 7.25
CA ASP A 40 5.29 -12.17 6.50
C ASP A 40 4.09 -12.37 7.44
N CYS A 41 2.94 -11.80 7.09
CA CYS A 41 1.75 -11.90 7.91
C CYS A 41 1.16 -13.33 7.87
N ASP A 42 0.18 -13.60 8.73
CA ASP A 42 -0.64 -14.79 8.59
C ASP A 42 -1.61 -14.65 7.41
N HIS A 43 -2.03 -15.76 6.79
CA HIS A 43 -2.97 -15.74 5.66
C HIS A 43 -4.33 -15.11 5.99
N THR A 44 -4.69 -15.04 7.28
CA THR A 44 -5.91 -14.37 7.75
C THR A 44 -5.75 -12.85 7.85
N ALA A 45 -4.53 -12.33 7.94
CA ALA A 45 -4.29 -10.89 8.02
C ALA A 45 -4.64 -10.23 6.67
N LYS A 46 -5.40 -9.14 6.74
CA LYS A 46 -5.89 -8.39 5.57
C LYS A 46 -5.31 -6.99 5.46
N ALA A 47 -4.63 -6.51 6.50
CA ALA A 47 -4.10 -5.15 6.53
C ALA A 47 -2.80 -5.04 7.32
N CYS A 48 -1.97 -4.10 6.94
CA CYS A 48 -0.92 -3.54 7.77
C CYS A 48 -1.49 -2.37 8.58
N LYS A 49 -1.43 -2.48 9.90
CA LYS A 49 -1.84 -1.42 10.83
C LYS A 49 -0.62 -0.65 11.31
N THR A 50 -0.74 0.67 11.37
CA THR A 50 0.19 1.55 12.10
C THR A 50 -0.58 2.31 13.15
N GLU A 51 -0.05 2.32 14.38
CA GLU A 51 -0.58 3.10 15.48
C GLU A 51 0.50 4.05 15.99
N VAL A 52 0.18 5.33 16.02
CA VAL A 52 1.05 6.39 16.53
C VAL A 52 0.37 7.03 17.74
N LEU A 53 1.01 6.91 18.89
CA LEU A 53 0.60 7.56 20.13
C LEU A 53 1.60 8.67 20.45
N SER A 54 1.14 9.92 20.51
CA SER A 54 1.98 11.07 20.81
C SER A 54 1.50 11.75 22.09
N VAL A 55 2.34 11.77 23.11
CA VAL A 55 2.09 12.50 24.37
C VAL A 55 2.72 13.88 24.25
N ILE A 56 1.93 14.93 24.46
CA ILE A 56 2.34 16.32 24.21
C ILE A 56 3.53 16.68 25.09
N GLY A 57 4.64 17.10 24.47
CA GLY A 57 5.86 17.52 25.16
C GLY A 57 6.68 16.39 25.80
N VAL A 58 6.33 15.11 25.55
CA VAL A 58 7.00 13.97 26.21
C VAL A 58 7.59 13.00 25.19
N ILE A 59 6.76 12.28 24.44
CA ILE A 59 7.23 11.18 23.58
C ILE A 59 6.22 10.84 22.50
N THR A 60 6.71 10.32 21.38
CA THR A 60 5.90 9.66 20.37
C THR A 60 6.30 8.18 20.31
N LEU A 61 5.29 7.30 20.31
CA LEU A 61 5.44 5.86 20.22
C LEU A 61 4.73 5.37 18.98
N ILE A 62 5.41 4.49 18.25
CA ILE A 62 4.95 3.91 16.99
C ILE A 62 4.88 2.39 17.19
N SER A 63 3.74 1.82 16.83
CA SER A 63 3.54 0.38 16.74
C SER A 63 3.06 0.03 15.34
N LYS A 64 3.56 -1.07 14.79
CA LYS A 64 3.13 -1.59 13.49
C LYS A 64 2.87 -3.08 13.61
N GLU A 65 1.81 -3.56 12.99
CA GLU A 65 1.40 -4.96 13.08
C GLU A 65 0.62 -5.42 11.85
N CYS A 66 0.58 -6.73 11.66
CA CYS A 66 -0.37 -7.39 10.77
C CYS A 66 -1.72 -7.50 11.48
N ALA A 67 -2.81 -7.14 10.80
CA ALA A 67 -4.14 -7.16 11.39
C ALA A 67 -5.14 -7.93 10.50
N LEU A 68 -6.01 -8.73 11.14
CA LEU A 68 -7.15 -9.38 10.48
C LEU A 68 -8.15 -8.35 9.95
N SER A 69 -8.39 -7.30 10.73
CA SER A 69 -9.20 -6.14 10.38
C SER A 69 -8.53 -4.89 10.93
N CYS A 70 -8.72 -3.77 10.24
CA CYS A 70 -8.14 -2.49 10.64
C CYS A 70 -9.10 -1.37 10.27
N GLU A 71 -9.38 -0.49 11.23
CA GLU A 71 -10.18 0.71 11.05
C GLU A 71 -9.33 1.93 11.37
N ALA A 72 -9.28 2.87 10.43
CA ALA A 72 -8.54 4.11 10.61
C ALA A 72 -9.26 4.98 11.65
N ALA A 73 -8.51 5.50 12.61
CA ALA A 73 -9.07 6.28 13.71
C ALA A 73 -8.10 7.38 14.14
N PHE A 74 -8.66 8.52 14.51
CA PHE A 74 -7.90 9.61 15.10
C PHE A 74 -8.59 10.10 16.36
N ASN A 75 -7.83 10.20 17.45
CA ASN A 75 -8.31 10.69 18.73
C ASN A 75 -7.35 11.77 19.23
N ASP A 76 -7.89 12.95 19.50
CA ASP A 76 -7.15 14.06 20.11
C ASP A 76 -7.63 14.22 21.55
N TYR A 77 -6.84 13.69 22.49
CA TYR A 77 -7.02 13.90 23.92
C TYR A 77 -6.21 15.12 24.35
N THR A 78 -6.65 15.80 25.40
CA THR A 78 -6.02 17.03 25.92
C THR A 78 -4.49 16.91 26.12
N VAL A 79 -4.00 15.72 26.46
CA VAL A 79 -2.57 15.45 26.72
C VAL A 79 -1.93 14.46 25.74
N ALA A 80 -2.70 13.87 24.83
CA ALA A 80 -2.22 12.80 23.96
C ALA A 80 -2.99 12.72 22.64
N LYS A 81 -2.31 12.37 21.56
CA LYS A 81 -2.92 12.14 20.24
C LYS A 81 -2.69 10.70 19.84
N ARG A 82 -3.75 10.04 19.37
CA ARG A 82 -3.68 8.68 18.83
C ARG A 82 -4.09 8.71 17.38
N ASN A 83 -3.27 8.13 16.51
CA ASN A 83 -3.56 7.99 15.08
C ASN A 83 -3.37 6.54 14.67
N VAL A 84 -4.41 5.93 14.10
CA VAL A 84 -4.39 4.60 13.52
C VAL A 84 -4.58 4.72 12.01
N SER A 85 -3.63 4.19 11.26
CA SER A 85 -3.72 4.08 9.80
C SER A 85 -3.65 2.61 9.36
N CYS A 86 -4.35 2.34 8.25
CA CYS A 86 -4.53 1.01 7.70
C CYS A 86 -4.22 1.03 6.20
N CYS A 87 -3.58 -0.01 5.68
CA CYS A 87 -3.35 -0.22 4.26
C CYS A 87 -3.20 -1.73 3.98
N ASP A 88 -3.34 -2.15 2.73
CA ASP A 88 -3.50 -3.57 2.35
C ASP A 88 -2.55 -4.04 1.23
N THR A 89 -1.51 -3.25 0.91
CA THR A 89 -0.47 -3.63 -0.04
C THR A 89 0.85 -3.98 0.66
N GLU A 90 1.72 -4.74 0.00
CA GLU A 90 3.00 -5.14 0.61
C GLU A 90 3.83 -3.92 1.04
N PHE A 91 4.31 -3.94 2.29
CA PHE A 91 5.13 -2.90 2.90
C PHE A 91 4.51 -1.49 2.89
N CYS A 92 3.20 -1.39 2.67
CA CYS A 92 2.47 -0.12 2.55
C CYS A 92 2.59 0.77 3.80
N ASN A 93 2.80 0.15 4.96
CA ASN A 93 2.98 0.85 6.22
C ASN A 93 4.42 1.32 6.42
N PHE A 94 5.19 1.56 5.36
CA PHE A 94 6.47 2.25 5.44
C PHE A 94 6.26 3.70 5.87
N SER A 95 7.00 4.14 6.88
CA SER A 95 6.96 5.52 7.35
C SER A 95 8.23 6.26 6.92
N GLY A 96 8.28 6.62 5.65
CA GLY A 96 9.23 7.56 5.07
C GLY A 96 8.47 8.59 4.26
N ALA A 97 8.93 9.85 4.28
CA ALA A 97 8.39 10.90 3.43
C ALA A 97 8.74 10.61 1.96
N SER A 98 8.09 9.62 1.34
CA SER A 98 8.21 9.32 -0.08
C SER A 98 7.17 8.27 -0.45
N GLY A 99 6.20 8.67 -1.27
CA GLY A 99 5.23 7.75 -1.84
C GLY A 99 4.41 8.45 -2.90
N PHE A 100 5.06 8.89 -3.98
CA PHE A 100 4.33 9.07 -5.22
C PHE A 100 3.88 7.67 -5.66
N GLU A 101 2.64 7.30 -5.36
CA GLU A 101 2.05 6.06 -5.86
C GLU A 101 1.93 6.18 -7.39
N ILE A 102 2.90 5.59 -8.09
CA ILE A 102 2.75 5.35 -9.52
C ILE A 102 1.71 4.25 -9.65
N SER A 103 0.46 4.66 -9.78
CA SER A 103 -0.64 3.75 -10.07
C SER A 103 -0.36 3.07 -11.42
N TYR A 104 -0.07 1.77 -11.36
CA TYR A 104 0.25 0.95 -12.53
C TYR A 104 -0.85 1.03 -13.61
N THR A 105 -2.10 1.23 -13.19
CA THR A 105 -3.25 1.41 -14.09
C THR A 105 -3.17 2.73 -14.87
N LYS A 106 -2.73 3.82 -14.25
CA LYS A 106 -2.53 5.11 -14.92
C LYS A 106 -1.38 5.04 -15.93
N VAL A 107 -0.30 4.33 -15.60
CA VAL A 107 0.81 4.08 -16.52
C VAL A 107 0.37 3.22 -17.70
N ALA A 108 -0.33 2.13 -17.43
CA ALA A 108 -0.85 1.24 -18.49
C ALA A 108 -1.81 1.98 -19.43
N LEU A 109 -2.71 2.83 -18.90
CA LEU A 109 -3.64 3.62 -19.70
C LEU A 109 -2.91 4.67 -20.56
N ALA A 110 -1.88 5.33 -20.02
CA ALA A 110 -1.06 6.29 -20.76
C ALA A 110 -0.31 5.61 -21.91
N LEU A 111 0.20 4.39 -21.71
CA LEU A 111 0.83 3.61 -22.77
C LEU A 111 -0.19 3.17 -23.82
N CYS A 112 -1.33 2.61 -23.42
CA CYS A 112 -2.37 2.15 -24.35
C CYS A 112 -2.92 3.28 -25.23
N THR A 113 -3.18 4.46 -24.66
CA THR A 113 -3.66 5.62 -25.42
C THR A 113 -2.62 6.11 -26.42
N SER A 114 -1.34 6.14 -26.03
CA SER A 114 -0.23 6.52 -26.92
C SER A 114 -0.11 5.56 -28.11
N PHE A 115 -0.15 4.24 -27.86
CA PHE A 115 -0.13 3.24 -28.93
C PHE A 115 -1.35 3.38 -29.84
N ALA A 116 -2.56 3.48 -29.30
CA ALA A 116 -3.79 3.63 -30.09
C ALA A 116 -3.75 4.87 -31.01
N LEU A 117 -3.25 6.00 -30.52
CA LEU A 117 -3.12 7.23 -31.30
C LEU A 117 -2.08 7.11 -32.42
N THR A 118 -0.97 6.41 -32.19
CA THR A 118 0.02 6.17 -33.26
C THR A 118 -0.57 5.32 -34.39
N PHE A 119 -1.32 4.26 -34.06
CA PHE A 119 -1.98 3.42 -35.07
C PHE A 119 -3.10 4.16 -35.82
N LEU A 120 -3.87 5.01 -35.14
CA LEU A 120 -4.89 5.85 -35.78
C LEU A 120 -4.29 6.93 -36.69
N ARG A 121 -3.09 7.43 -36.37
CA ARG A 121 -2.38 8.43 -37.17
C ARG A 121 -1.60 7.84 -38.35
N SER A 122 -1.28 6.55 -38.30
CA SER A 122 -0.60 5.79 -39.38
C SER A 122 -1.56 4.96 -40.24
N GLY A 123 -2.87 5.14 -40.12
CA GLY A 123 -3.83 4.62 -41.09
C GLY A 123 -3.74 5.40 -42.41
N PRO A 124 -3.82 4.73 -43.58
CA PRO A 124 -3.74 5.37 -44.90
C PRO A 124 -4.90 6.34 -45.17
#